data_AF-A0A239B7W4-F1
#
_entry.id   AF-A0A239B7W4-F1
#
_cell.length_a   1.000
_cell.length_b   1.000
_cell.length_c   1.000
_cell.angle_alpha   90.00
_cell.angle_beta   90.00
_cell.angle_gamma   90.00
#
_symmetry.space_group_name_H-M   'P 1'
#
loop_
_entity.id
_entity.type
_entity.pdbx_description
1 polymer ?
#
loop_
_entity_poly.entity_id
_entity_poly.type
_entity_poly.pdbx_seq_one_letter_code
_entity_poly.pdbx_strand_id
1 'polypeptide(L)'
;MLIGGYRRWGVSRSDKEPLLRFILAGLEDAGCRVLYHSDPGEAPFLVSFETPSGERQSILCYAFLANSKLTKNRPDDEHRFQVKLGSDPKAILDLYQDPLEVTTTLFVGIDPERGFLVAADPVLHSPTKMFISIEFKRSHAEAIEKDGWCAWERASARRPGQPVEVLVGAVRSRLLDLVRFERAAKGLDQGHRQLLAEKFKGGLLDLLGARKESDRHRLIKELGLSGPALFDLIDETARLKMAVRGWVAEVHLEKLLQAVPDVSRCARINEEGKPDISLLYHHHGPILIECKNVLRTVHKDGYPRLDFQKTRASKADPCSRYYRPEDFSIVAACLHSITEEWEFRYALTRVLPEHLKCPGRIKSAIQVKGRTWFENPAEVLELAARSA
;
A
#
# COMPACT_ATOMS: atom_id res chain seq x y z
N MET A 1 -9.40 20.29 23.49
CA MET A 1 -9.48 18.88 23.07
C MET A 1 -8.04 18.39 22.92
N LEU A 2 -7.55 17.60 23.88
CA LEU A 2 -6.16 17.11 23.90
C LEU A 2 -6.00 16.01 22.85
N ILE A 3 -5.43 16.35 21.70
CA ILE A 3 -4.88 15.36 20.77
C ILE A 3 -3.51 14.99 21.34
N GLY A 4 -3.32 13.74 21.76
CA GLY A 4 -2.00 13.21 22.16
C GLY A 4 -1.99 12.58 23.54
N GLY A 5 -2.35 11.31 23.63
CA GLY A 5 -2.21 10.48 24.84
C GLY A 5 -0.77 10.03 25.13
N TYR A 6 0.24 10.81 24.73
CA TYR A 6 1.65 10.48 24.93
C TYR A 6 2.23 11.23 26.14
N ARG A 7 3.17 10.59 26.84
CA ARG A 7 3.83 11.19 28.00
C ARG A 7 4.85 12.24 27.55
N ARG A 8 4.74 13.43 28.12
CA ARG A 8 5.70 14.53 27.92
C ARG A 8 6.68 14.61 29.07
N TRP A 9 7.94 14.91 28.75
CA TRP A 9 9.04 15.03 29.69
C TRP A 9 9.64 16.43 29.57
N GLY A 10 9.83 17.11 30.70
CA GLY A 10 10.63 18.33 30.76
C GLY A 10 12.11 17.99 30.58
N VAL A 11 12.77 18.67 29.66
CA VAL A 11 14.16 18.41 29.26
C VAL A 11 14.94 19.72 29.11
N SER A 12 16.27 19.63 29.14
CA SER A 12 17.13 20.80 28.95
C SER A 12 16.97 21.35 27.53
N ARG A 13 16.50 22.60 27.42
CA ARG A 13 16.35 23.29 26.13
C ARG A 13 17.68 23.36 25.38
N SER A 14 18.79 23.68 26.05
CA SER A 14 20.11 23.80 25.40
C SER A 14 20.57 22.50 24.74
N ASP A 15 20.19 21.35 25.33
CA ASP A 15 20.62 20.03 24.86
C ASP A 15 19.74 19.52 23.72
N LYS A 16 18.50 20.01 23.66
CA LYS A 16 17.43 19.50 22.79
C LYS A 16 17.18 20.39 21.58
N GLU A 17 17.41 21.70 21.72
CA GLU A 17 17.30 22.68 20.64
C GLU A 17 18.13 22.30 19.39
N PRO A 18 19.40 21.86 19.48
CA PRO A 18 20.15 21.45 18.29
C PRO A 18 19.54 20.23 17.59
N LEU A 19 18.94 19.30 18.35
CA LEU A 19 18.31 18.10 17.81
C LEU A 19 17.00 18.45 17.10
N LEU A 20 16.20 19.35 17.69
CA LEU A 20 14.97 19.83 17.07
C LEU A 20 15.30 20.59 15.78
N ARG A 21 16.28 21.51 15.79
CA ARG A 21 16.72 22.22 14.58
C ARG A 21 17.18 21.27 13.49
N PHE A 22 17.92 20.21 13.84
CA PHE A 22 18.33 19.20 12.87
C PHE A 22 17.12 18.56 12.19
N ILE A 23 16.08 18.20 12.96
CA ILE A 23 14.84 17.60 12.45
C ILE A 23 14.10 18.58 11.53
N LEU A 24 13.89 19.82 11.99
CA LEU A 24 13.18 20.84 11.22
C LEU A 24 13.89 21.12 9.90
N ALA A 25 15.20 21.37 9.97
CA ALA A 25 16.00 21.66 8.79
C ALA A 25 16.09 20.43 7.84
N GLY A 26 16.09 19.19 8.35
CA GLY A 26 16.03 18.00 7.50
C GLY A 26 14.70 17.82 6.78
N LEU A 27 13.59 18.22 7.40
CA LEU A 27 12.28 18.24 6.74
C LEU A 27 12.22 19.35 5.68
N GLU A 28 12.72 20.54 6.00
CA GLU A 28 12.78 21.69 5.07
C GLU A 28 13.69 21.42 3.87
N ASP A 29 14.87 20.80 4.08
CA ASP A 29 15.77 20.34 3.01
C ASP A 29 15.06 19.38 2.03
N ALA A 30 14.12 18.57 2.55
CA ALA A 30 13.30 17.65 1.76
C ALA A 30 12.09 18.34 1.08
N GLY A 31 11.97 19.66 1.21
CA GLY A 31 10.89 20.48 0.65
C GLY A 31 9.59 20.44 1.45
N CYS A 32 9.61 19.95 2.69
CA CYS A 32 8.43 19.99 3.55
C CYS A 32 8.22 21.41 4.11
N ARG A 33 6.95 21.77 4.34
CA ARG A 33 6.56 22.97 5.08
C ARG A 33 6.18 22.57 6.51
N VAL A 34 6.95 23.01 7.49
CA VAL A 34 6.62 22.78 8.91
C VAL A 34 5.37 23.58 9.28
N LEU A 35 4.37 22.92 9.85
CA LEU A 35 3.11 23.51 10.29
C LEU A 35 3.11 23.78 11.79
N TYR A 36 3.72 22.89 12.57
CA TYR A 36 3.80 22.97 14.02
C TYR A 36 5.01 22.17 14.52
N HIS A 37 5.60 22.61 15.62
CA HIS A 37 6.50 21.79 16.42
C HIS A 37 6.32 22.11 17.92
N SER A 38 6.61 21.12 18.77
CA SER A 38 6.62 21.30 20.23
C SER A 38 7.80 22.17 20.69
N ASP A 39 7.74 22.61 21.95
CA ASP A 39 8.83 23.35 22.58
C ASP A 39 10.10 22.47 22.73
N PRO A 40 11.30 23.00 22.47
CA PRO A 40 12.57 22.28 22.68
C PRO A 40 12.84 21.88 24.14
N GLY A 41 12.15 22.49 25.12
CA GLY A 41 12.17 22.09 26.53
C GLY A 41 11.28 20.88 26.85
N GLU A 42 10.59 20.31 25.84
CA GLU A 42 9.75 19.13 25.97
C GLU A 42 10.26 17.98 25.09
N ALA A 43 10.05 16.75 25.54
CA ALA A 43 10.27 15.54 24.75
C ALA A 43 9.14 14.52 24.96
N PRO A 44 8.83 13.66 23.96
CA PRO A 44 9.35 13.67 22.59
C PRO A 44 8.90 14.92 21.81
N PHE A 45 9.58 15.22 20.70
CA PHE A 45 9.18 16.32 19.83
C PHE A 45 7.98 15.91 18.97
N LEU A 46 6.88 16.64 19.08
CA LEU A 46 5.78 16.54 18.11
C LEU A 46 6.05 17.55 17.01
N VAL A 47 6.18 17.09 15.75
CA VAL A 47 6.35 17.95 14.59
C VAL A 47 5.30 17.59 13.55
N SER A 48 4.47 18.55 13.15
CA SER A 48 3.51 18.41 12.06
C SER A 48 4.00 19.21 10.85
N PHE A 49 3.92 18.61 9.67
CA PHE A 49 4.43 19.20 8.44
C PHE A 49 3.58 18.78 7.24
N GLU A 50 3.70 19.54 6.16
CA GLU A 50 3.15 19.26 4.85
C GLU A 50 4.29 18.85 3.93
N THR A 51 4.17 17.70 3.26
CA THR A 51 5.16 17.21 2.31
C THR A 51 5.14 18.02 1.01
N PRO A 52 6.15 17.90 0.13
CA PRO A 52 6.08 18.48 -1.21
C PRO A 52 4.87 18.04 -2.05
N SER A 53 4.27 16.88 -1.73
CA SER A 53 3.06 16.37 -2.38
C SER A 53 1.77 16.95 -1.80
N GLY A 54 1.84 17.81 -0.79
CA GLY A 54 0.68 18.39 -0.11
C GLY A 54 0.06 17.49 0.96
N GLU A 55 0.68 16.36 1.30
CA GLU A 55 0.22 15.49 2.38
C GLU A 55 0.58 16.08 3.74
N ARG A 56 -0.38 16.14 4.65
CA ARG A 56 -0.12 16.52 6.04
C ARG A 56 0.21 15.29 6.86
N GLN A 57 1.36 15.33 7.52
CA GLN A 57 1.87 14.24 8.35
C GLN A 57 2.36 14.81 9.69
N SER A 58 2.45 13.94 10.69
CA SER A 58 3.09 14.27 11.97
C SER A 58 4.12 13.21 12.33
N ILE A 59 5.17 13.63 13.04
CA ILE A 59 6.12 12.74 13.69
C ILE A 59 6.15 13.00 15.18
N LEU A 60 6.32 11.93 15.95
CA LEU A 60 6.64 11.97 17.37
C LEU A 60 8.07 11.47 17.56
N CYS A 61 9.01 12.39 17.69
CA CYS A 61 10.44 12.09 17.63
C CYS A 61 11.07 12.05 19.02
N TYR A 62 11.45 10.85 19.46
CA TYR A 62 12.28 10.60 20.62
C TYR A 62 13.76 10.75 20.21
N ALA A 63 14.26 11.98 20.27
CA ALA A 63 15.60 12.34 19.81
C ALA A 63 16.63 12.43 20.95
N PHE A 64 17.81 11.85 20.71
CA PHE A 64 18.95 11.83 21.63
C PHE A 64 20.22 12.29 20.92
N LEU A 65 21.17 12.87 21.66
CA LEU A 65 22.45 13.24 21.09
C LEU A 65 23.31 12.00 20.88
N ALA A 66 23.73 11.76 19.64
CA ALA A 66 24.75 10.79 19.27
C ALA A 66 26.13 11.45 19.29
N ASN A 67 27.16 10.74 19.77
CA ASN A 67 28.56 11.20 19.77
C ASN A 67 29.53 10.02 19.91
N SER A 68 30.83 10.30 19.77
CA SER A 68 31.95 9.35 19.97
C SER A 68 32.90 9.78 21.09
N LYS A 69 32.39 10.36 22.19
CA LYS A 69 33.25 10.80 23.31
C LYS A 69 34.09 9.62 23.83
N LEU A 70 35.42 9.71 23.65
CA LEU A 70 36.38 8.74 24.16
C LEU A 70 36.26 8.66 25.69
N THR A 71 36.10 7.44 26.21
CA THR A 71 36.15 7.16 27.65
C THR A 71 37.13 6.02 27.90
N LYS A 72 37.81 6.02 29.06
CA LYS A 72 38.96 5.14 29.38
C LYS A 72 38.77 3.63 29.10
N ASN A 73 37.54 3.13 29.03
CA ASN A 73 37.24 1.70 28.91
C ASN A 73 36.36 1.36 27.69
N ARG A 74 36.35 2.20 26.65
CA ARG A 74 35.56 1.98 25.44
C ARG A 74 36.43 1.84 24.20
N PRO A 75 36.00 1.02 23.21
CA PRO A 75 36.60 1.03 21.90
C PRO A 75 36.63 2.46 21.33
N ASP A 76 37.73 2.82 20.70
CA ASP A 76 37.93 4.13 20.07
C ASP A 76 37.05 4.33 18.81
N ASP A 77 36.56 3.24 18.24
CA ASP A 77 35.63 3.19 17.12
C ASP A 77 34.14 3.22 17.51
N GLU A 78 33.81 3.37 18.80
CA GLU A 78 32.42 3.35 19.28
C GLU A 78 31.75 4.73 19.19
N HIS A 79 30.60 4.76 18.52
CA HIS A 79 29.62 5.83 18.60
C HIS A 79 28.40 5.35 19.38
N ARG A 80 27.67 6.27 20.01
CA ARG A 80 26.43 5.93 20.70
C ARG A 80 25.52 7.13 20.89
N PHE A 81 24.28 6.84 21.22
CA PHE A 81 23.39 7.79 21.90
C PHE A 81 22.83 7.14 23.17
N GLN A 82 22.63 7.95 24.21
CA GLN A 82 22.07 7.48 25.47
C GLN A 82 20.59 7.86 25.57
N VAL A 83 19.76 6.87 25.88
CA VAL A 83 18.31 7.03 26.05
C VAL A 83 18.04 7.66 27.41
N LYS A 84 17.89 8.98 27.46
CA LYS A 84 17.67 9.71 28.72
C LYS A 84 16.66 10.84 28.53
N LEU A 85 15.50 10.71 29.19
CA LEU A 85 14.45 11.73 29.27
C LEU A 85 14.08 11.97 30.74
N GLY A 86 15.05 12.44 31.53
CA GLY A 86 14.85 12.69 32.97
C GLY A 86 16.04 12.28 33.83
N SER A 87 15.83 12.29 35.15
CA SER A 87 16.85 11.99 36.15
C SER A 87 16.72 10.60 36.78
N ASP A 88 15.58 9.92 36.64
CA ASP A 88 15.34 8.62 37.27
C ASP A 88 15.89 7.45 36.42
N PRO A 89 16.94 6.74 36.89
CA PRO A 89 17.53 5.61 36.17
C PRO A 89 16.65 4.36 36.14
N LYS A 90 15.61 4.29 36.97
CA LYS A 90 14.66 3.17 36.99
C LYS A 90 13.44 3.43 36.10
N ALA A 91 13.31 4.63 35.54
CA ALA A 91 12.20 4.98 34.67
C ALA A 91 12.18 4.06 33.44
N ILE A 92 10.98 3.60 33.13
CA ILE A 92 10.66 2.90 31.89
C ILE A 92 10.08 3.93 30.93
N LEU A 93 10.58 3.91 29.70
CA LEU A 93 10.13 4.76 28.61
C LEU A 93 9.24 3.92 27.69
N ASP A 94 7.95 4.20 27.73
CA ASP A 94 6.99 3.72 26.74
C ASP A 94 7.01 4.66 25.53
N LEU A 95 7.46 4.15 24.39
CA LEU A 95 7.37 4.90 23.13
C LEU A 95 5.93 4.82 22.66
N TYR A 96 5.28 5.98 22.59
CA TYR A 96 3.92 6.07 22.12
C TYR A 96 3.83 5.59 20.68
N GLN A 97 2.86 4.72 20.40
CA GLN A 97 2.53 4.25 19.06
C GLN A 97 1.13 4.78 18.74
N ASP A 98 1.01 5.58 17.67
CA ASP A 98 -0.29 6.12 17.28
C ASP A 98 -1.19 5.00 16.74
N PRO A 99 -2.33 4.70 17.40
CA PRO A 99 -3.27 3.69 16.91
C PRO A 99 -4.00 4.13 15.64
N LEU A 100 -4.04 5.44 15.34
CA LEU A 100 -4.70 5.98 14.15
C LEU A 100 -3.73 6.14 12.96
N GLU A 101 -2.44 5.89 13.19
CA GLU A 101 -1.39 5.92 12.16
C GLU A 101 -1.24 7.27 11.42
N VAL A 102 -1.66 8.36 12.07
CA VAL A 102 -1.50 9.73 11.59
C VAL A 102 -0.11 10.26 11.95
N THR A 103 0.43 9.81 13.09
CA THR A 103 1.72 10.22 13.63
C THR A 103 2.72 9.08 13.59
N THR A 104 3.86 9.28 12.92
CA THR A 104 4.94 8.30 12.87
C THR A 104 5.89 8.50 14.05
N THR A 105 6.12 7.45 14.83
CA THR A 105 7.06 7.50 15.96
C THR A 105 8.48 7.25 15.48
N LEU A 106 9.40 8.16 15.82
CA LEU A 106 10.83 8.01 15.54
C LEU A 106 11.59 7.83 16.85
N PHE A 107 12.57 6.94 16.87
CA PHE A 107 13.48 6.74 18.00
C PHE A 107 14.92 6.81 17.51
N VAL A 108 15.55 7.97 17.73
CA VAL A 108 16.76 8.34 16.98
C VAL A 108 17.86 8.92 17.86
N GLY A 109 19.10 8.55 17.56
CA GLY A 109 20.30 9.30 17.92
C GLY A 109 20.70 10.23 16.79
N ILE A 110 20.90 11.51 17.06
CA ILE A 110 21.27 12.52 16.07
C ILE A 110 22.66 13.05 16.41
N ASP A 111 23.54 13.12 15.43
CA ASP A 111 24.84 13.80 15.50
C ASP A 111 24.75 15.09 14.65
N PRO A 112 24.42 16.24 15.27
CA PRO A 112 24.22 17.49 14.53
C PRO A 112 25.51 18.01 13.88
N GLU A 113 26.66 17.72 14.49
CA GLU A 113 27.97 18.16 13.99
C GLU A 113 28.35 17.42 12.71
N ARG A 114 28.11 16.10 12.68
CA ARG A 114 28.38 15.25 11.51
C ARG A 114 27.24 15.18 10.50
N GLY A 115 26.08 15.75 10.83
CA GLY A 115 24.99 15.90 9.86
C GLY A 115 24.17 14.61 9.61
N PHE A 116 24.18 13.65 10.54
CA PHE A 116 23.44 12.39 10.39
C PHE A 116 22.64 12.00 11.63
N LEU A 117 21.77 11.00 11.45
CA LEU A 117 21.02 10.34 12.52
C LEU A 117 21.09 8.82 12.37
N VAL A 118 20.83 8.12 13.47
CA VAL A 118 20.67 6.66 13.55
C VAL A 118 19.34 6.35 14.23
N ALA A 119 18.48 5.62 13.54
CA ALA A 119 17.18 5.15 14.01
C ALA A 119 17.26 3.72 14.51
N ALA A 120 16.68 3.49 15.69
CA ALA A 120 16.38 2.18 16.23
C ALA A 120 14.88 1.91 16.14
N ASP A 121 14.50 0.63 16.10
CA ASP A 121 13.09 0.25 15.94
C ASP A 121 12.25 0.69 17.16
N PRO A 122 11.27 1.60 16.98
CA PRO A 122 10.49 2.13 18.08
C PRO A 122 9.53 1.09 18.70
N VAL A 123 9.16 0.03 17.97
CA VAL A 123 8.35 -1.08 18.48
C VAL A 123 9.21 -1.99 19.35
N LEU A 124 10.43 -2.30 18.90
CA LEU A 124 11.36 -3.13 19.67
C LEU A 124 11.80 -2.46 20.99
N HIS A 125 11.85 -1.12 21.00
CA HIS A 125 12.21 -0.33 22.18
C HIS A 125 10.99 0.16 22.99
N SER A 126 9.80 -0.40 22.81
CA SER A 126 8.63 -0.06 23.62
C SER A 126 8.10 -1.28 24.38
N PRO A 127 8.24 -1.34 25.72
CA PRO A 127 8.97 -0.40 26.59
C PRO A 127 10.49 -0.54 26.52
N THR A 128 11.23 0.53 26.83
CA THR A 128 12.70 0.50 27.04
C THR A 128 13.12 1.14 28.35
N LYS A 129 14.26 0.73 28.90
CA LYS A 129 14.80 1.31 30.15
C LYS A 129 15.48 2.63 29.85
N MET A 130 15.32 3.63 30.72
CA MET A 130 16.16 4.82 30.66
C MET A 130 17.62 4.48 30.98
N PHE A 131 18.52 5.35 30.52
CA PHE A 131 19.97 5.32 30.66
C PHE A 131 20.70 4.20 29.91
N ILE A 132 20.01 3.40 29.09
CA ILE A 132 20.66 2.49 28.14
C ILE A 132 21.39 3.29 27.05
N SER A 133 22.45 2.70 26.50
CA SER A 133 23.13 3.21 25.31
C SER A 133 22.79 2.32 24.12
N ILE A 134 22.64 2.95 22.96
CA ILE A 134 22.56 2.25 21.68
C ILE A 134 23.85 2.56 20.95
N GLU A 135 24.70 1.55 20.83
CA GLU A 135 26.03 1.65 20.24
C GLU A 135 26.04 1.29 18.75
N PHE A 136 26.91 1.95 18.01
CA PHE A 136 27.23 1.66 16.62
C PHE A 136 28.71 2.00 16.35
N LYS A 137 29.26 1.50 15.24
CA LYS A 137 30.67 1.66 14.92
C LYS A 137 30.94 2.90 14.07
N ARG A 138 32.18 3.39 14.13
CA ARG A 138 32.67 4.48 13.29
C ARG A 138 32.48 4.18 11.80
N SER A 139 32.71 2.93 11.40
CA SER A 139 32.47 2.46 10.03
C SER A 139 31.02 2.65 9.58
N HIS A 140 30.04 2.54 10.49
CA HIS A 140 28.64 2.83 10.15
C HIS A 140 28.40 4.34 9.99
N ALA A 141 28.99 5.16 10.86
CA ALA A 141 28.91 6.62 10.71
C ALA A 141 29.52 7.09 9.38
N GLU A 142 30.70 6.57 9.04
CA GLU A 142 31.38 6.83 7.76
C GLU A 142 30.54 6.32 6.58
N ALA A 143 29.89 5.16 6.70
CA ALA A 143 28.99 4.66 5.65
C ALA A 143 27.75 5.55 5.46
N ILE A 144 27.18 6.10 6.54
CA ILE A 144 26.05 7.04 6.44
C ILE A 144 26.49 8.33 5.74
N GLU A 145 27.64 8.89 6.11
CA GLU A 145 28.17 10.12 5.48
C GLU A 145 28.48 9.90 4.00
N LYS A 146 29.06 8.75 3.67
CA LYS A 146 29.45 8.41 2.29
C LYS A 146 28.25 8.09 1.41
N ASP A 147 27.35 7.22 1.88
CA ASP A 147 26.26 6.66 1.07
C ASP A 147 24.93 7.40 1.27
N GLY A 148 24.84 8.29 2.27
CA GLY A 148 23.63 8.99 2.67
C GLY A 148 22.63 8.13 3.45
N TRP A 149 22.74 6.80 3.36
CA TRP A 149 21.85 5.83 3.96
C TRP A 149 22.57 4.50 4.21
N CYS A 150 22.41 3.92 5.41
CA CYS A 150 23.02 2.66 5.78
C CYS A 150 22.09 1.88 6.72
N ALA A 151 21.99 0.56 6.55
CA ALA A 151 21.28 -0.32 7.47
C ALA A 151 22.22 -1.45 7.90
N TRP A 152 22.16 -1.85 9.17
CA TRP A 152 23.02 -2.91 9.70
C TRP A 152 22.38 -3.59 10.91
N GLU A 153 22.74 -4.85 11.13
CA GLU A 153 22.45 -5.54 12.38
C GLU A 153 23.34 -5.01 13.51
N ARG A 154 22.73 -4.66 14.64
CA ARG A 154 23.50 -4.22 15.82
C ARG A 154 24.26 -5.40 16.41
N ALA A 155 25.58 -5.26 16.45
CA ALA A 155 26.47 -6.16 17.19
C ALA A 155 26.41 -5.81 18.69
N SER A 156 25.50 -6.45 19.43
CA SER A 156 25.49 -6.40 20.90
C SER A 156 26.07 -7.69 21.48
N ALA A 157 26.60 -7.64 22.71
CA ALA A 157 26.94 -8.85 23.46
C ALA A 157 25.63 -9.61 23.80
N ARG A 158 25.17 -10.44 22.87
CA ARG A 158 23.85 -11.07 22.90
C ARG A 158 23.75 -12.04 24.09
N ARG A 159 22.65 -11.96 24.85
CA ARG A 159 22.16 -13.11 25.62
C ARG A 159 21.39 -14.03 24.65
N PRO A 160 21.49 -15.36 24.78
CA PRO A 160 20.69 -16.28 23.96
C PRO A 160 19.20 -15.93 24.03
N GLY A 161 18.54 -15.83 22.86
CA GLY A 161 17.10 -15.57 22.77
C GLY A 161 16.67 -14.10 22.65
N GLN A 162 17.59 -13.13 22.59
CA GLN A 162 17.22 -11.74 22.27
C GLN A 162 17.08 -11.55 20.74
N PRO A 163 16.06 -10.78 20.29
CA PRO A 163 15.86 -10.51 18.87
C PRO A 163 17.04 -9.71 18.31
N VAL A 164 17.40 -10.03 17.05
CA VAL A 164 18.35 -9.23 16.27
C VAL A 164 17.77 -7.84 16.13
N GLU A 165 18.57 -6.78 16.32
CA GLU A 165 18.11 -5.42 16.16
C GLU A 165 18.73 -4.81 14.91
N VAL A 166 17.93 -4.21 14.06
CA VAL A 166 18.38 -3.54 12.84
C VAL A 166 18.30 -2.03 13.04
N LEU A 167 19.47 -1.39 12.92
CA LEU A 167 19.59 0.06 12.95
C LEU A 167 19.64 0.61 11.52
N VAL A 168 19.11 1.83 11.36
CA VAL A 168 19.12 2.55 10.09
C VAL A 168 19.68 3.94 10.28
N GLY A 169 20.76 4.25 9.57
CA GLY A 169 21.38 5.55 9.57
C GLY A 169 21.08 6.34 8.30
N ALA A 170 20.87 7.64 8.45
CA ALA A 170 20.56 8.55 7.34
C ALA A 170 21.19 9.92 7.57
N VAL A 171 21.62 10.58 6.48
CA VAL A 171 22.01 12.00 6.54
C VAL A 171 20.79 12.90 6.69
N ARG A 172 20.99 14.13 7.18
CA ARG A 172 19.91 15.11 7.44
C ARG A 172 18.92 15.28 6.29
N SER A 173 19.40 15.38 5.05
CA SER A 173 18.57 15.56 3.85
C SER A 173 17.71 14.36 3.51
N ARG A 174 17.96 13.18 4.09
CA ARG A 174 17.20 11.95 3.92
C ARG A 174 16.19 11.73 5.07
N LEU A 175 15.97 12.72 5.93
CA LEU A 175 15.06 12.59 7.09
C LEU A 175 13.62 12.22 6.68
N LEU A 176 13.08 12.81 5.60
CA LEU A 176 11.74 12.45 5.11
C LEU A 176 11.66 10.98 4.67
N ASP A 177 12.73 10.45 4.07
CA ASP A 177 12.78 9.03 3.68
C ASP A 177 12.82 8.13 4.90
N LEU A 178 13.51 8.53 5.98
CA LEU A 178 13.46 7.82 7.25
C LEU A 178 12.04 7.81 7.83
N VAL A 179 11.32 8.93 7.79
CA VAL A 179 9.91 8.98 8.25
C VAL A 179 9.05 7.98 7.48
N ARG A 180 9.18 7.96 6.15
CA ARG A 180 8.46 7.01 5.28
C ARG A 180 8.86 5.57 5.58
N PHE A 181 10.14 5.32 5.80
CA PHE A 181 10.66 4.02 6.18
C PHE A 181 10.06 3.54 7.51
N GLU A 182 10.10 4.34 8.59
CA GLU A 182 9.57 3.93 9.89
C GLU A 182 8.06 3.69 9.84
N ARG A 183 7.32 4.50 9.07
CA ARG A 183 5.90 4.27 8.84
C ARG A 183 5.64 2.93 8.16
N ALA A 184 6.42 2.58 7.15
CA ALA A 184 6.29 1.32 6.41
C ALA A 184 6.84 0.10 7.17
N ALA A 185 7.82 0.31 8.05
CA ALA A 185 8.46 -0.74 8.83
C ALA A 185 7.70 -1.12 10.11
N LYS A 186 6.69 -0.33 10.50
CA LYS A 186 5.92 -0.55 11.73
C LYS A 186 5.34 -1.96 11.78
N GLY A 187 5.74 -2.72 12.81
CA GLY A 187 5.26 -4.09 13.04
C GLY A 187 5.93 -5.18 12.20
N LEU A 188 6.91 -4.83 11.35
CA LEU A 188 7.73 -5.84 10.67
C LEU A 188 8.70 -6.49 11.65
N ASP A 189 9.04 -7.76 11.40
CA ASP A 189 10.21 -8.35 12.05
C ASP A 189 11.51 -7.77 11.47
N GLN A 190 12.60 -8.04 12.16
CA GLN A 190 13.89 -7.37 11.97
C GLN A 190 14.53 -7.76 10.63
N GLY A 191 14.30 -8.97 10.12
CA GLY A 191 14.76 -9.36 8.79
C GLY A 191 14.04 -8.59 7.69
N HIS A 192 12.70 -8.48 7.78
CA HIS A 192 11.93 -7.68 6.82
C HIS A 192 12.21 -6.17 6.94
N ARG A 193 12.46 -5.66 8.15
CA ARG A 193 12.91 -4.28 8.39
C ARG A 193 14.24 -4.00 7.69
N GLN A 194 15.22 -4.89 7.79
CA GLN A 194 16.50 -4.76 7.10
C GLN A 194 16.33 -4.78 5.58
N LEU A 195 15.57 -5.75 5.05
CA LEU A 195 15.28 -5.83 3.62
C LEU A 195 14.62 -4.55 3.10
N LEU A 196 13.68 -3.98 3.87
CA LEU A 196 13.06 -2.70 3.52
C LEU A 196 14.08 -1.56 3.53
N ALA A 197 14.92 -1.48 4.57
CA ALA A 197 15.94 -0.44 4.69
C ALA A 197 17.00 -0.51 3.58
N GLU A 198 17.41 -1.71 3.17
CA GLU A 198 18.35 -1.90 2.05
C GLU A 198 17.76 -1.40 0.72
N LYS A 199 16.45 -1.54 0.52
CA LYS A 199 15.77 -0.97 -0.65
C LYS A 199 15.75 0.56 -0.63
N PHE A 200 15.70 1.19 0.54
CA PHE A 200 15.82 2.65 0.69
C PHE A 200 17.24 3.17 0.39
N LYS A 201 18.27 2.30 0.38
CA LYS A 201 19.67 2.70 0.13
C LYS A 201 19.88 3.30 -1.26
N GLY A 202 19.22 2.77 -2.30
CA GLY A 202 19.27 3.31 -3.65
C GLY A 202 18.49 4.63 -3.85
N GLY A 203 18.07 5.27 -2.76
CA GLY A 203 17.13 6.38 -2.78
C GLY A 203 15.70 5.91 -3.03
N LEU A 204 14.74 6.80 -2.80
CA LEU A 204 13.35 6.54 -3.17
C LEU A 204 13.25 6.11 -4.65
N LEU A 205 14.15 6.58 -5.53
CA LEU A 205 14.22 6.20 -6.94
C LEU A 205 14.43 4.70 -7.21
N ASP A 206 15.16 3.96 -6.37
CA ASP A 206 15.38 2.51 -6.55
C ASP A 206 14.31 1.66 -5.86
N LEU A 207 13.67 2.14 -4.79
CA LEU A 207 12.38 1.60 -4.32
C LEU A 207 11.28 1.80 -5.37
N LEU A 208 11.32 2.95 -6.05
CA LEU A 208 10.48 3.29 -7.20
C LEU A 208 10.95 2.64 -8.51
N GLY A 209 12.12 2.00 -8.51
CA GLY A 209 12.65 1.13 -9.57
C GLY A 209 11.87 -0.18 -9.70
N ALA A 210 10.98 -0.48 -8.75
CA ALA A 210 9.93 -1.48 -8.86
C ALA A 210 8.57 -0.83 -8.51
N ARG A 211 8.01 -0.12 -9.51
CA ARG A 211 6.75 0.68 -9.53
C ARG A 211 6.84 2.07 -8.90
N LYS A 212 7.08 3.07 -9.77
CA LYS A 212 6.78 4.50 -9.56
C LYS A 212 5.46 4.71 -8.80
N GLU A 213 5.53 5.32 -7.63
CA GLU A 213 4.42 5.97 -6.95
C GLU A 213 3.92 7.21 -7.72
N SER A 214 4.75 7.78 -8.60
CA SER A 214 4.28 8.71 -9.64
C SER A 214 3.37 8.04 -10.66
N ASP A 215 3.34 6.70 -10.75
CA ASP A 215 2.35 5.93 -11.51
C ASP A 215 1.19 5.43 -10.65
N ARG A 216 1.34 5.23 -9.32
CA ARG A 216 0.21 4.89 -8.42
C ARG A 216 -0.84 6.00 -8.37
N HIS A 217 -0.41 7.24 -8.51
CA HIS A 217 -1.29 8.42 -8.50
C HIS A 217 -1.11 9.29 -9.74
N ARG A 218 -0.67 8.70 -10.86
CA ARG A 218 -0.62 9.40 -12.15
C ARG A 218 -1.98 10.00 -12.49
N LEU A 219 -3.05 9.25 -12.26
CA LEU A 219 -4.42 9.71 -12.49
C LEU A 219 -4.79 10.91 -11.61
N ILE A 220 -4.44 10.88 -10.32
CA ILE A 220 -4.67 12.00 -9.37
C ILE A 220 -3.90 13.23 -9.83
N LYS A 221 -2.63 13.07 -10.22
CA LYS A 221 -1.79 14.16 -10.74
C LYS A 221 -2.27 14.70 -12.08
N GLU A 222 -2.68 13.81 -12.99
CA GLU A 222 -3.19 14.13 -14.33
C GLU A 222 -4.52 14.87 -14.27
N LEU A 223 -5.42 14.44 -13.39
CA LEU A 223 -6.74 15.05 -13.20
C LEU A 223 -6.71 16.27 -12.28
N GLY A 224 -5.60 16.52 -11.57
CA GLY A 224 -5.48 17.64 -10.63
C GLY A 224 -6.41 17.53 -9.41
N LEU A 225 -6.82 16.33 -9.04
CA LEU A 225 -7.72 16.05 -7.91
C LEU A 225 -6.97 15.34 -6.80
N SER A 226 -7.37 15.55 -5.54
CA SER A 226 -6.90 14.71 -4.43
C SER A 226 -7.55 13.31 -4.53
N GLY A 227 -6.96 12.31 -3.89
CA GLY A 227 -7.53 10.96 -3.82
C GLY A 227 -8.99 10.95 -3.32
N PRO A 228 -9.30 11.58 -2.17
CA PRO A 228 -10.67 11.71 -1.70
C PRO A 228 -11.60 12.39 -2.71
N ALA A 229 -11.19 13.52 -3.30
CA ALA A 229 -12.02 14.24 -4.28
C ALA A 229 -12.31 13.41 -5.54
N LEU A 230 -11.36 12.56 -5.96
CA LEU A 230 -11.58 11.62 -7.06
C LEU A 230 -12.60 10.54 -6.69
N PHE A 231 -12.56 10.01 -5.46
CA PHE A 231 -13.55 9.03 -4.99
C PHE A 231 -14.94 9.66 -4.85
N ASP A 232 -15.03 10.88 -4.33
CA ASP A 232 -16.28 11.64 -4.24
C ASP A 232 -16.86 11.87 -5.65
N LEU A 233 -16.02 12.30 -6.60
CA LEU A 233 -16.43 12.48 -7.99
C LEU A 233 -16.95 11.18 -8.63
N ILE A 234 -16.30 10.05 -8.36
CA ILE A 234 -16.75 8.73 -8.82
C ILE A 234 -18.10 8.38 -8.19
N ASP A 235 -18.29 8.65 -6.89
CA ASP A 235 -19.51 8.31 -6.18
C ASP A 235 -20.71 9.14 -6.63
N GLU A 236 -20.49 10.44 -6.86
CA GLU A 236 -21.49 11.42 -7.31
C GLU A 236 -21.85 11.26 -8.80
N THR A 237 -20.91 10.74 -9.62
CA THR A 237 -21.12 10.62 -11.07
C THR A 237 -21.56 9.22 -11.48
N ALA A 238 -22.86 9.04 -11.75
CA ALA A 238 -23.46 7.75 -12.10
C ALA A 238 -22.72 6.97 -13.22
N ARG A 239 -22.25 7.65 -14.27
CA ARG A 239 -21.53 7.01 -15.39
C ARG A 239 -20.14 6.50 -14.99
N LEU A 240 -19.40 7.27 -14.18
CA LEU A 240 -18.08 6.85 -13.69
C LEU A 240 -18.23 5.69 -12.71
N LYS A 241 -19.21 5.77 -11.80
CA LYS A 241 -19.56 4.68 -10.88
C LYS A 241 -19.88 3.38 -11.61
N MET A 242 -20.65 3.45 -12.71
CA MET A 242 -20.95 2.28 -13.54
C MET A 242 -19.71 1.70 -14.21
N ALA A 243 -18.82 2.54 -14.76
CA ALA A 243 -17.59 2.09 -15.39
C ALA A 243 -16.66 1.41 -14.35
N VAL A 244 -16.46 2.04 -13.19
CA VAL A 244 -15.66 1.48 -12.09
C VAL A 244 -16.23 0.15 -11.61
N ARG A 245 -17.55 0.04 -11.43
CA ARG A 245 -18.19 -1.23 -11.04
C ARG A 245 -17.99 -2.35 -12.05
N GLY A 246 -17.93 -2.05 -13.35
CA GLY A 246 -17.59 -3.04 -14.39
C GLY A 246 -16.19 -3.62 -14.17
N TRP A 247 -15.21 -2.72 -14.09
CA TRP A 247 -13.81 -3.08 -13.86
C TRP A 247 -13.59 -3.83 -12.54
N VAL A 248 -14.26 -3.43 -11.46
CA VAL A 248 -14.16 -4.12 -10.17
C VAL A 248 -14.74 -5.54 -10.27
N ALA A 249 -15.86 -5.73 -10.97
CA ALA A 249 -16.41 -7.08 -11.19
C ALA A 249 -15.41 -8.00 -11.91
N GLU A 250 -14.70 -7.50 -12.93
CA GLU A 250 -13.65 -8.27 -13.62
C GLU A 250 -12.49 -8.66 -12.70
N VAL A 251 -12.06 -7.76 -11.81
CA VAL A 251 -11.01 -8.06 -10.81
C VAL A 251 -11.43 -9.20 -9.88
N HIS A 252 -12.66 -9.14 -9.37
CA HIS A 252 -13.19 -10.20 -8.50
C HIS A 252 -13.37 -11.52 -9.25
N LEU A 253 -13.84 -11.46 -10.50
CA LEU A 253 -13.97 -12.63 -11.37
C LEU A 253 -12.62 -13.31 -11.63
N GLU A 254 -11.59 -12.54 -12.00
CA GLU A 254 -10.22 -13.04 -12.21
C GLU A 254 -9.70 -13.77 -10.95
N LYS A 255 -9.87 -13.16 -9.78
CA LYS A 255 -9.45 -13.76 -8.50
C LYS A 255 -10.19 -15.06 -8.19
N LEU A 256 -11.50 -15.11 -8.46
CA LEU A 256 -12.30 -16.33 -8.26
C LEU A 256 -11.89 -17.44 -9.21
N LEU A 257 -11.69 -17.12 -10.50
CA LEU A 257 -11.27 -18.10 -11.51
C LEU A 257 -9.86 -18.63 -11.26
N GLN A 258 -8.93 -17.79 -10.80
CA GLN A 258 -7.58 -18.21 -10.40
C GLN A 258 -7.56 -19.20 -9.23
N ALA A 259 -8.61 -19.20 -8.40
CA ALA A 259 -8.74 -20.13 -7.28
C ALA A 259 -9.38 -21.48 -7.69
N VAL A 260 -9.87 -21.61 -8.93
CA VAL A 260 -10.44 -22.86 -9.43
C VAL A 260 -9.32 -23.85 -9.73
N PRO A 261 -9.39 -25.10 -9.25
CA PRO A 261 -8.43 -26.15 -9.60
C PRO A 261 -8.28 -26.30 -11.12
N ASP A 262 -7.08 -26.63 -11.59
CA ASP A 262 -6.75 -26.85 -13.01
C ASP A 262 -6.88 -25.63 -13.94
N VAL A 263 -7.21 -24.45 -13.40
CA VAL A 263 -7.07 -23.18 -14.12
C VAL A 263 -5.60 -22.73 -14.11
N SER A 264 -5.09 -22.35 -15.28
CA SER A 264 -3.76 -21.76 -15.43
C SER A 264 -3.79 -20.62 -16.45
N ARG A 265 -2.78 -19.74 -16.40
CA ARG A 265 -2.69 -18.54 -17.27
C ARG A 265 -3.97 -17.67 -17.30
N CYS A 266 -4.70 -17.61 -16.18
CA CYS A 266 -5.87 -16.74 -16.06
C CYS A 266 -5.45 -15.28 -15.94
N ALA A 267 -5.83 -14.47 -16.93
CA ALA A 267 -5.49 -13.06 -17.01
C ALA A 267 -6.61 -12.24 -17.65
N ARG A 268 -6.79 -11.00 -17.19
CA ARG A 268 -7.62 -9.99 -17.87
C ARG A 268 -7.01 -9.53 -19.19
N ILE A 269 -7.85 -9.28 -20.20
CA ILE A 269 -7.46 -8.74 -21.50
C ILE A 269 -7.84 -7.25 -21.54
N ASN A 270 -6.84 -6.38 -21.72
CA ASN A 270 -7.03 -4.92 -21.77
C ASN A 270 -6.98 -4.39 -23.22
N GLU A 271 -7.68 -5.06 -24.14
CA GLU A 271 -7.76 -4.69 -25.56
C GLU A 271 -9.19 -4.36 -25.97
N GLU A 272 -9.38 -3.26 -26.71
CA GLU A 272 -10.72 -2.83 -27.13
C GLU A 272 -11.38 -3.89 -28.03
N GLY A 273 -12.61 -4.28 -27.67
CA GLY A 273 -13.41 -5.24 -28.44
C GLY A 273 -13.03 -6.71 -28.24
N LYS A 274 -12.09 -7.01 -27.33
CA LYS A 274 -11.80 -8.36 -26.87
C LYS A 274 -12.65 -8.74 -25.64
N PRO A 275 -12.83 -10.03 -25.36
CA PRO A 275 -13.44 -10.50 -24.12
C PRO A 275 -12.60 -10.14 -22.90
N ASP A 276 -13.23 -10.03 -21.73
CA ASP A 276 -12.58 -9.47 -20.53
C ASP A 276 -11.48 -10.37 -19.92
N ILE A 277 -11.62 -11.69 -19.98
CA ILE A 277 -10.66 -12.66 -19.39
C ILE A 277 -10.31 -13.78 -20.36
N SER A 278 -9.05 -14.22 -20.33
CA SER A 278 -8.59 -15.47 -20.95
C SER A 278 -7.92 -16.37 -19.94
N LEU A 279 -8.16 -17.68 -20.05
CA LEU A 279 -7.50 -18.69 -19.23
C LEU A 279 -7.30 -20.01 -19.98
N LEU A 280 -6.48 -20.89 -19.40
CA LEU A 280 -6.40 -22.32 -19.75
C LEU A 280 -7.04 -23.15 -18.64
N TYR A 281 -7.74 -24.22 -19.01
CA TYR A 281 -8.33 -25.18 -18.09
C TYR A 281 -7.89 -26.59 -18.49
N HIS A 282 -7.36 -27.38 -17.53
CA HIS A 282 -6.68 -28.65 -17.82
C HIS A 282 -5.63 -28.55 -18.93
N HIS A 283 -4.93 -27.40 -19.02
CA HIS A 283 -3.98 -27.05 -20.10
C HIS A 283 -4.59 -26.92 -21.51
N HIS A 284 -5.91 -27.00 -21.65
CA HIS A 284 -6.64 -26.70 -22.88
C HIS A 284 -7.14 -25.24 -22.88
N GLY A 285 -7.20 -24.64 -24.07
CA GLY A 285 -7.64 -23.25 -24.24
C GLY A 285 -6.90 -22.53 -25.37
N PRO A 286 -7.05 -21.20 -25.48
CA PRO A 286 -7.65 -20.29 -24.49
C PRO A 286 -9.18 -20.35 -24.43
N ILE A 287 -9.73 -20.41 -23.22
CA ILE A 287 -11.16 -20.13 -22.96
C ILE A 287 -11.30 -18.63 -22.75
N LEU A 288 -12.22 -18.02 -23.49
CA LEU A 288 -12.50 -16.59 -23.42
C LEU A 288 -13.79 -16.34 -22.64
N ILE A 289 -13.76 -15.39 -21.72
CA ILE A 289 -14.85 -15.10 -20.78
C ILE A 289 -15.18 -13.61 -20.80
N GLU A 290 -16.46 -13.28 -20.99
CA GLU A 290 -16.99 -11.92 -20.87
C GLU A 290 -17.65 -11.72 -19.49
N CYS A 291 -17.29 -10.67 -18.78
CA CYS A 291 -17.88 -10.23 -17.52
C CYS A 291 -18.96 -9.18 -17.76
N LYS A 292 -20.16 -9.39 -17.20
CA LYS A 292 -21.25 -8.43 -17.28
C LYS A 292 -22.01 -8.32 -15.97
N ASN A 293 -22.30 -7.09 -15.55
CA ASN A 293 -23.13 -6.83 -14.39
C ASN A 293 -24.61 -7.05 -14.73
N VAL A 294 -25.34 -7.71 -13.83
CA VAL A 294 -26.81 -7.74 -13.91
C VAL A 294 -27.41 -6.37 -13.54
N LEU A 295 -28.63 -6.10 -14.01
CA LEU A 295 -29.42 -4.93 -13.66
C LEU A 295 -29.89 -5.02 -12.20
N ARG A 296 -29.99 -3.86 -11.53
CA ARG A 296 -30.47 -3.76 -10.13
C ARG A 296 -31.89 -4.31 -9.95
N THR A 297 -32.75 -4.15 -10.96
CA THR A 297 -34.13 -4.64 -10.92
C THR A 297 -34.22 -6.01 -11.56
N VAL A 298 -34.70 -6.99 -10.79
CA VAL A 298 -35.00 -8.35 -11.26
C VAL A 298 -36.23 -8.38 -12.17
N HIS A 299 -36.44 -9.50 -12.86
CA HIS A 299 -37.73 -9.76 -13.52
C HIS A 299 -38.86 -9.94 -12.49
N LYS A 300 -40.13 -9.87 -12.94
CA LYS A 300 -41.31 -10.07 -12.07
C LYS A 300 -41.31 -11.41 -11.34
N ASP A 301 -40.63 -12.41 -11.88
CA ASP A 301 -40.48 -13.75 -11.31
C ASP A 301 -39.21 -13.90 -10.44
N GLY A 302 -38.54 -12.80 -10.09
CA GLY A 302 -37.44 -12.74 -9.12
C GLY A 302 -36.04 -12.97 -9.68
N TYR A 303 -35.91 -13.33 -10.97
CA TYR A 303 -34.60 -13.68 -11.53
C TYR A 303 -33.79 -12.46 -11.99
N PRO A 304 -32.44 -12.50 -11.85
CA PRO A 304 -31.56 -11.45 -12.33
C PRO A 304 -31.66 -11.23 -13.85
N ARG A 305 -31.37 -10.00 -14.25
CA ARG A 305 -31.45 -9.52 -15.64
C ARG A 305 -30.09 -9.10 -16.13
N LEU A 306 -29.61 -9.68 -17.21
CA LEU A 306 -28.36 -9.30 -17.84
C LEU A 306 -28.63 -8.37 -19.03
N ASP A 307 -28.03 -7.18 -19.04
CA ASP A 307 -27.94 -6.33 -20.23
C ASP A 307 -26.70 -6.73 -21.03
N PHE A 308 -26.92 -7.52 -22.07
CA PHE A 308 -25.92 -8.27 -22.81
C PHE A 308 -25.76 -7.74 -24.24
N GLN A 309 -25.27 -6.50 -24.33
CA GLN A 309 -24.99 -5.81 -25.58
C GLN A 309 -23.79 -4.89 -25.43
N LYS A 310 -23.12 -4.61 -26.54
CA LYS A 310 -22.00 -3.66 -26.63
C LYS A 310 -22.52 -2.23 -26.45
N THR A 311 -21.68 -1.37 -25.88
CA THR A 311 -22.03 0.05 -25.63
C THR A 311 -22.13 0.86 -26.94
N ARG A 312 -21.47 0.41 -28.01
CA ARG A 312 -21.42 1.04 -29.33
C ARG A 312 -21.84 0.07 -30.43
N ALA A 313 -22.35 0.63 -31.52
CA ALA A 313 -22.67 -0.09 -32.75
C ALA A 313 -22.05 0.68 -33.92
N SER A 314 -21.68 -0.03 -34.99
CA SER A 314 -21.34 0.59 -36.26
C SER A 314 -22.54 1.35 -36.82
N LYS A 315 -22.32 2.57 -37.34
CA LYS A 315 -23.37 3.33 -38.04
C LYS A 315 -23.93 2.58 -39.26
N ALA A 316 -23.10 1.75 -39.89
CA ALA A 316 -23.47 0.96 -41.06
C ALA A 316 -24.12 -0.40 -40.70
N ASP A 317 -23.97 -0.86 -39.46
CA ASP A 317 -24.52 -2.14 -38.99
C ASP A 317 -25.03 -2.03 -37.54
N PRO A 318 -26.33 -1.75 -37.33
CA PRO A 318 -26.93 -1.74 -36.00
C PRO A 318 -26.83 -3.08 -35.26
N CYS A 319 -26.78 -4.20 -35.97
CA CYS A 319 -26.69 -5.54 -35.36
C CYS A 319 -25.29 -5.82 -34.79
N SER A 320 -24.27 -5.05 -35.15
CA SER A 320 -22.93 -5.11 -34.54
C SER A 320 -22.92 -4.80 -33.04
N ARG A 321 -23.99 -4.20 -32.51
CA ARG A 321 -24.20 -3.97 -31.07
C ARG A 321 -24.31 -5.27 -30.27
N TYR A 322 -24.72 -6.36 -30.91
CA TYR A 322 -25.01 -7.64 -30.23
C TYR A 322 -23.85 -8.62 -30.42
N TYR A 323 -23.59 -9.41 -29.39
CA TYR A 323 -22.54 -10.44 -29.43
C TYR A 323 -22.93 -11.62 -30.31
N ARG A 324 -21.94 -12.29 -30.89
CA ARG A 324 -22.10 -13.60 -31.53
C ARG A 324 -21.78 -14.72 -30.55
N PRO A 325 -22.36 -15.92 -30.71
CA PRO A 325 -21.98 -17.12 -29.95
C PRO A 325 -20.48 -17.41 -29.94
N GLU A 326 -19.78 -17.06 -31.03
CA GLU A 326 -18.36 -17.33 -31.23
C GLU A 326 -17.45 -16.19 -30.74
N ASP A 327 -18.01 -15.05 -30.29
CA ASP A 327 -17.20 -13.91 -29.81
C ASP A 327 -16.38 -14.30 -28.57
N PHE A 328 -16.90 -15.21 -27.73
CA PHE A 328 -16.25 -15.80 -26.55
C PHE A 328 -16.99 -17.04 -26.06
N SER A 329 -16.34 -17.88 -25.27
CA SER A 329 -16.88 -19.18 -24.85
C SER A 329 -17.91 -19.08 -23.73
N ILE A 330 -17.70 -18.18 -22.76
CA ILE A 330 -18.49 -18.09 -21.52
C ILE A 330 -18.87 -16.64 -21.23
N VAL A 331 -20.08 -16.43 -20.74
CA VAL A 331 -20.46 -15.19 -20.03
C VAL A 331 -20.50 -15.44 -18.52
N ALA A 332 -19.92 -14.52 -17.76
CA ALA A 332 -20.01 -14.44 -16.31
C ALA A 332 -20.91 -13.24 -15.92
N ALA A 333 -22.09 -13.55 -15.37
CA ALA A 333 -23.04 -12.56 -14.88
C ALA A 333 -22.76 -12.25 -13.40
N CYS A 334 -22.25 -11.05 -13.11
CA CYS A 334 -21.99 -10.55 -11.77
C CYS A 334 -23.31 -10.14 -11.08
N LEU A 335 -23.58 -10.72 -9.91
CA LEU A 335 -24.81 -10.55 -9.13
C LEU A 335 -24.73 -9.46 -8.05
N HIS A 336 -23.56 -8.85 -7.84
CA HIS A 336 -23.32 -7.84 -6.79
C HIS A 336 -24.34 -6.71 -6.79
N SER A 337 -24.87 -6.31 -7.95
CA SER A 337 -25.89 -5.27 -8.02
C SER A 337 -27.20 -5.67 -7.33
N ILE A 338 -27.45 -6.93 -7.01
CA ILE A 338 -28.66 -7.42 -6.31
C ILE A 338 -28.29 -7.93 -4.92
N THR A 339 -27.21 -8.71 -4.81
CA THR A 339 -26.83 -9.41 -3.57
C THR A 339 -25.90 -8.62 -2.66
N GLU A 340 -25.22 -7.60 -3.21
CA GLU A 340 -24.14 -6.85 -2.53
C GLU A 340 -22.91 -7.71 -2.20
N GLU A 341 -22.87 -8.92 -2.75
CA GLU A 341 -21.74 -9.86 -2.68
C GLU A 341 -21.13 -10.06 -4.08
N TRP A 342 -19.82 -10.27 -4.15
CA TRP A 342 -19.10 -10.50 -5.42
C TRP A 342 -19.29 -11.92 -5.95
N GLU A 343 -20.53 -12.27 -6.24
CA GLU A 343 -20.94 -13.58 -6.75
C GLU A 343 -21.26 -13.53 -8.24
N PHE A 344 -21.09 -14.68 -8.90
CA PHE A 344 -21.26 -14.80 -10.34
C PHE A 344 -22.13 -16.00 -10.70
N ARG A 345 -22.77 -15.91 -11.87
CA ARG A 345 -23.40 -17.05 -12.56
C ARG A 345 -22.83 -17.16 -13.96
N TYR A 346 -22.59 -18.37 -14.42
CA TYR A 346 -21.86 -18.61 -15.66
C TYR A 346 -22.73 -19.32 -16.69
N ALA A 347 -22.58 -19.01 -17.97
CA ALA A 347 -23.25 -19.74 -19.04
C ALA A 347 -22.35 -19.84 -20.28
N LEU A 348 -22.47 -20.94 -21.02
CA LEU A 348 -21.87 -21.04 -22.35
C LEU A 348 -22.56 -20.08 -23.31
N THR A 349 -21.78 -19.29 -24.03
CA THR A 349 -22.33 -18.27 -24.94
C THR A 349 -23.21 -18.88 -26.03
N ARG A 350 -22.84 -20.07 -26.53
CA ARG A 350 -23.57 -20.79 -27.58
C ARG A 350 -24.94 -21.33 -27.20
N VAL A 351 -25.27 -21.41 -25.91
CA VAL A 351 -26.60 -21.86 -25.45
C VAL A 351 -27.52 -20.70 -25.09
N LEU A 352 -27.04 -19.46 -25.24
CA LEU A 352 -27.83 -18.27 -24.97
C LEU A 352 -28.85 -18.03 -26.11
N PRO A 353 -30.03 -17.46 -25.78
CA PRO A 353 -31.09 -17.26 -26.75
C PRO A 353 -30.68 -16.28 -27.85
N GLU A 354 -31.09 -16.56 -29.09
CA GLU A 354 -30.81 -15.72 -30.24
C GLU A 354 -31.60 -14.40 -30.24
N HIS A 355 -31.05 -13.41 -30.94
CA HIS A 355 -31.66 -12.10 -31.13
C HIS A 355 -32.70 -12.14 -32.25
N LEU A 356 -33.95 -11.80 -31.92
CA LEU A 356 -35.10 -11.88 -32.84
C LEU A 356 -34.92 -11.14 -34.18
N LYS A 357 -34.16 -10.04 -34.19
CA LYS A 357 -33.99 -9.16 -35.37
C LYS A 357 -32.60 -9.19 -35.99
N CYS A 358 -31.65 -9.90 -35.38
CA CYS A 358 -30.25 -9.91 -35.81
C CYS A 358 -29.78 -11.36 -35.85
N PRO A 359 -29.96 -12.06 -36.99
CA PRO A 359 -29.59 -13.47 -37.12
C PRO A 359 -28.13 -13.73 -36.73
N GLY A 360 -27.89 -14.84 -36.03
CA GLY A 360 -26.56 -15.21 -35.52
C GLY A 360 -26.04 -14.31 -34.40
N ARG A 361 -26.88 -13.43 -33.82
CA ARG A 361 -26.54 -12.65 -32.62
C ARG A 361 -27.31 -13.14 -31.41
N ILE A 362 -26.79 -12.84 -30.23
CA ILE A 362 -27.38 -13.19 -28.95
C ILE A 362 -28.34 -12.10 -28.49
N LYS A 363 -29.44 -12.50 -27.84
CA LYS A 363 -30.42 -11.61 -27.25
C LYS A 363 -29.76 -10.68 -26.22
N SER A 364 -30.10 -9.38 -26.27
CA SER A 364 -29.52 -8.38 -25.37
C SER A 364 -30.10 -8.36 -23.95
N ALA A 365 -31.33 -8.83 -23.76
CA ALA A 365 -31.94 -8.93 -22.44
C ALA A 365 -32.08 -10.40 -22.08
N ILE A 366 -31.16 -10.90 -21.25
CA ILE A 366 -31.10 -12.30 -20.85
C ILE A 366 -31.53 -12.42 -19.39
N GLN A 367 -32.35 -13.43 -19.12
CA GLN A 367 -32.71 -13.81 -17.76
C GLN A 367 -31.70 -14.83 -17.24
N VAL A 368 -31.09 -14.55 -16.10
CA VAL A 368 -30.13 -15.44 -15.44
C VAL A 368 -30.91 -16.51 -14.68
N LYS A 369 -31.37 -17.54 -15.39
CA LYS A 369 -32.31 -18.55 -14.88
C LYS A 369 -32.12 -19.90 -15.56
N GLY A 370 -32.35 -20.97 -14.79
CA GLY A 370 -32.46 -22.33 -15.30
C GLY A 370 -31.12 -23.03 -15.43
N ARG A 371 -31.16 -24.25 -16.00
CA ARG A 371 -30.02 -25.18 -16.04
C ARG A 371 -28.87 -24.76 -16.96
N THR A 372 -29.04 -23.68 -17.71
CA THR A 372 -27.98 -23.12 -18.57
C THR A 372 -27.03 -22.21 -17.78
N TRP A 373 -27.36 -21.85 -16.55
CA TRP A 373 -26.56 -21.01 -15.67
C TRP A 373 -25.99 -21.81 -14.50
N PHE A 374 -24.68 -21.76 -14.34
CA PHE A 374 -23.91 -22.49 -13.35
C PHE A 374 -23.48 -21.57 -12.21
N GLU A 375 -23.43 -22.09 -10.99
CA GLU A 375 -22.88 -21.37 -9.83
C GLU A 375 -21.39 -21.65 -9.67
N ASN A 376 -20.98 -22.90 -9.91
CA ASN A 376 -19.59 -23.32 -9.87
C ASN A 376 -18.92 -23.07 -11.23
N PRO A 377 -17.86 -22.24 -11.30
CA PRO A 377 -17.14 -22.00 -12.56
C PRO A 377 -16.52 -23.26 -13.17
N ALA A 378 -16.10 -24.25 -12.37
CA ALA A 378 -15.49 -25.48 -12.89
C ALA A 378 -16.45 -26.24 -13.82
N GLU A 379 -17.74 -26.25 -13.52
CA GLU A 379 -18.75 -26.95 -14.33
C GLU A 379 -18.86 -26.37 -15.75
N VAL A 380 -18.88 -25.04 -15.87
CA VAL A 380 -18.96 -24.39 -17.19
C VAL A 380 -17.63 -24.47 -17.94
N LEU A 381 -16.51 -24.45 -17.23
CA LEU A 381 -15.16 -24.56 -17.80
C LEU A 381 -14.94 -25.94 -18.42
N GLU A 382 -15.36 -27.00 -17.73
CA GLU A 382 -15.34 -28.37 -18.25
C GLU A 382 -16.15 -28.48 -19.56
N LEU A 383 -17.34 -27.89 -19.60
CA LEU A 383 -18.16 -27.89 -20.81
C LEU A 383 -17.55 -27.06 -21.95
N ALA A 384 -16.90 -25.95 -21.63
CA ALA A 384 -16.22 -25.11 -22.62
C ALA A 384 -14.99 -25.83 -23.20
N ALA A 385 -14.18 -26.48 -22.35
CA ALA A 385 -12.99 -27.21 -22.74
C ALA A 385 -13.29 -28.40 -23.67
N ARG A 386 -14.40 -29.11 -23.46
CA ARG A 386 -14.84 -30.21 -24.34
C ARG A 386 -15.29 -29.78 -25.73
N SER A 387 -15.42 -28.48 -25.95
CA SER A 387 -15.99 -27.92 -27.18
C SER A 387 -15.05 -26.98 -27.91
N ALA A 388 -13.88 -26.74 -27.35
CA ALA A 388 -12.73 -26.13 -28.00
C ALA A 388 -11.94 -27.25 -28.70
#